data_AF-A0A7S2IMH4-F1
#
_entry.id   AF-A0A7S2IMH4-F1
#
_cell.length_a   1.000
_cell.length_b   1.000
_cell.length_c   1.000
_cell.angle_alpha   90.00
_cell.angle_beta   90.00
_cell.angle_gamma   90.00
#
_symmetry.space_group_name_H-M   'P 1'
#
loop_
_entity.id
_entity.type
_entity.pdbx_description
1 polymer ?
#
loop_
_entity_poly.entity_id
_entity_poly.type
_entity_poly.pdbx_seq_one_letter_code
_entity_poly.pdbx_strand_id
1 'polypeptide(L)'
;MTNAAVPANASSATAVPLGTDATARLRALLRTFEGTQSFHNFTDGKVTSADKTATRYMISITTGEPLMLSGVPYVPIRFHGQSFLLHQIRKMVGLTAATFRGDVPPDAIEVALRPGRIAPIPMAPSCALVLRRCLYTPYERKRNAEKFSDRNSVHFPESDAAKERFVTENILPHIAQCEAAGEFERFAEALSNYTLERKEPSVYFGMQQGVGAGGTAGPAVDIDGPASEVVGANPKKSETDGQN
;
A
#
# COMPACT_ATOMS: atom_id res chain seq x y z
N MET A 1 60.23 -7.99 4.53
CA MET A 1 59.79 -8.08 3.13
C MET A 1 58.28 -7.83 3.10
N THR A 2 57.91 -6.67 2.56
CA THR A 2 56.60 -6.27 1.99
C THR A 2 55.31 -6.60 2.75
N ASN A 3 54.89 -5.68 3.64
CA ASN A 3 53.47 -5.44 3.89
C ASN A 3 52.90 -4.67 2.69
N ALA A 4 52.03 -5.30 1.91
CA ALA A 4 51.30 -4.64 0.85
C ALA A 4 50.28 -3.66 1.45
N ALA A 5 50.48 -2.37 1.18
CA ALA A 5 49.53 -1.33 1.51
C ALA A 5 48.25 -1.52 0.68
N VAL A 6 47.10 -1.61 1.35
CA VAL A 6 45.79 -1.50 0.72
C VAL A 6 45.64 -0.04 0.26
N PRO A 7 45.36 0.24 -1.03
CA PRO A 7 45.24 1.62 -1.48
C PRO A 7 43.97 2.23 -0.91
N ALA A 8 44.15 3.25 -0.08
CA ALA A 8 43.10 4.17 0.32
C ALA A 8 42.73 5.04 -0.90
N ASN A 9 41.72 4.62 -1.66
CA ASN A 9 41.06 5.55 -2.57
C ASN A 9 39.59 5.18 -2.78
N ALA A 10 38.73 5.73 -1.93
CA ALA A 10 37.35 6.01 -2.27
C ALA A 10 37.05 7.42 -1.75
N SER A 11 36.84 8.33 -2.68
CA SER A 11 36.46 9.73 -2.44
C SER A 11 35.24 9.76 -1.53
N SER A 12 35.42 10.13 -0.26
CA SER A 12 34.34 10.24 0.72
C SER A 12 33.59 11.55 0.47
N ALA A 13 32.72 11.57 -0.54
CA ALA A 13 31.64 12.54 -0.57
C ALA A 13 30.80 12.29 0.69
N THR A 14 30.85 13.19 1.66
CA THR A 14 30.02 13.08 2.86
C THR A 14 28.57 13.07 2.42
N ALA A 15 27.91 11.93 2.55
CA ALA A 15 26.53 11.77 2.10
C ALA A 15 25.64 12.75 2.88
N VAL A 16 24.99 13.66 2.15
CA VAL A 16 24.20 14.76 2.73
C VAL A 16 22.76 14.30 2.90
N PRO A 17 22.13 14.53 4.07
CA PRO A 17 20.70 14.30 4.26
C PRO A 17 19.84 15.00 3.20
N LEU A 18 18.65 14.45 2.96
CA LEU A 18 17.70 15.02 2.02
C LEU A 18 17.32 16.46 2.46
N GLY A 19 17.52 17.43 1.57
CA GLY A 19 17.19 18.85 1.85
C GLY A 19 15.70 19.07 2.13
N THR A 20 15.36 20.25 2.66
CA THR A 20 13.98 20.60 3.06
C THR A 20 12.99 20.52 1.89
N ASP A 21 13.36 21.07 0.73
CA ASP A 21 12.49 21.12 -0.45
C ASP A 21 12.27 19.73 -1.04
N ALA A 22 13.33 18.94 -1.08
CA ALA A 22 13.29 17.55 -1.48
C ALA A 22 12.43 16.71 -0.50
N THR A 23 12.54 16.95 0.80
CA THR A 23 11.69 16.31 1.80
C THR A 23 10.22 16.73 1.67
N ALA A 24 9.95 18.01 1.39
CA ALA A 24 8.59 18.50 1.15
C ALA A 24 7.96 17.86 -0.10
N ARG A 25 8.73 17.72 -1.18
CA ARG A 25 8.29 17.01 -2.39
C ARG A 25 8.00 15.53 -2.12
N LEU A 26 8.86 14.84 -1.37
CA LEU A 26 8.64 13.46 -0.95
C LEU A 26 7.34 13.32 -0.15
N ARG A 27 7.12 14.21 0.83
CA ARG A 27 5.87 14.23 1.64
C ARG A 27 4.64 14.46 0.77
N ALA A 28 4.71 15.35 -0.21
CA ALA A 28 3.59 15.61 -1.12
C ALA A 28 3.18 14.35 -1.89
N LEU A 29 4.15 13.64 -2.49
CA LEU A 29 3.92 12.37 -3.20
C LEU A 29 3.33 11.29 -2.29
N LEU A 30 3.85 11.14 -1.08
CA LEU A 30 3.37 10.14 -0.13
C LEU A 30 1.93 10.41 0.30
N ARG A 31 1.54 11.68 0.47
CA ARG A 31 0.18 12.07 0.86
C ARG A 31 -0.87 11.77 -0.19
N THR A 32 -0.50 11.59 -1.46
CA THR A 32 -1.43 11.15 -2.52
C THR A 32 -2.09 9.80 -2.17
N PHE A 33 -1.45 8.96 -1.34
CA PHE A 33 -2.02 7.68 -0.92
C PHE A 33 -3.01 7.76 0.26
N GLU A 34 -3.13 8.91 0.93
CA GLU A 34 -4.02 9.06 2.08
C GLU A 34 -5.50 8.93 1.68
N GLY A 35 -6.36 8.53 2.63
CA GLY A 35 -7.78 8.31 2.39
C GLY A 35 -8.13 6.90 1.92
N THR A 36 -9.36 6.74 1.43
CA THR A 36 -9.91 5.46 0.96
C THR A 36 -9.70 5.34 -0.54
N GLN A 37 -8.86 4.41 -0.97
CA GLN A 37 -8.50 4.25 -2.37
C GLN A 37 -8.42 2.78 -2.77
N SER A 38 -8.47 2.50 -4.07
CA SER A 38 -8.25 1.16 -4.61
C SER A 38 -6.76 0.92 -4.82
N PHE A 39 -6.17 0.01 -4.06
CA PHE A 39 -4.74 -0.34 -4.13
C PHE A 39 -4.48 -1.58 -5.01
N HIS A 40 -5.31 -1.81 -6.02
CA HIS A 40 -5.24 -2.97 -6.91
C HIS A 40 -3.88 -3.12 -7.63
N ASN A 41 -3.23 -2.03 -8.01
CA ASN A 41 -1.88 -2.05 -8.60
C ASN A 41 -0.76 -2.23 -7.55
N PHE A 42 -1.07 -1.99 -6.28
CA PHE A 42 -0.14 -2.09 -5.16
C PHE A 42 -0.27 -3.44 -4.45
N THR A 43 -0.64 -4.50 -5.16
CA THR A 43 -0.54 -5.85 -4.64
C THR A 43 -0.18 -6.82 -5.74
N ASP A 44 0.16 -8.05 -5.36
CA ASP A 44 0.41 -9.12 -6.30
C ASP A 44 -0.87 -9.90 -6.59
N GLY A 45 -0.91 -10.53 -7.75
CA GLY A 45 -2.08 -11.24 -8.25
C GLY A 45 -2.93 -10.41 -9.22
N LYS A 46 -3.96 -11.04 -9.78
CA LYS A 46 -4.86 -10.45 -10.77
C LYS A 46 -6.02 -9.72 -10.08
N VAL A 47 -5.70 -8.70 -9.29
CA VAL A 47 -6.70 -7.84 -8.63
C VAL A 47 -7.01 -6.68 -9.55
N THR A 48 -8.30 -6.43 -9.79
CA THR A 48 -8.75 -5.29 -10.62
C THR A 48 -9.25 -4.17 -9.73
N SER A 49 -9.35 -2.96 -10.29
CA SER A 49 -9.92 -1.83 -9.55
C SER A 49 -11.38 -2.02 -9.14
N ALA A 50 -12.11 -2.92 -9.80
CA ALA A 50 -13.50 -3.26 -9.47
C ALA A 50 -13.59 -4.19 -8.24
N ASP A 51 -12.49 -4.84 -7.86
CA ASP A 51 -12.43 -5.69 -6.70
C ASP A 51 -12.36 -4.84 -5.42
N LYS A 52 -13.46 -4.82 -4.66
CA LYS A 52 -13.56 -4.10 -3.39
C LYS A 52 -12.58 -4.62 -2.33
N THR A 53 -12.09 -5.85 -2.47
CA THR A 53 -11.06 -6.40 -1.57
C THR A 53 -9.71 -5.70 -1.73
N ALA A 54 -9.52 -4.90 -2.80
CA ALA A 54 -8.35 -4.07 -3.01
C ALA A 54 -8.44 -2.68 -2.34
N THR A 55 -9.62 -2.29 -1.84
CA THR A 55 -9.82 -0.99 -1.22
C THR A 55 -9.19 -0.96 0.17
N ARG A 56 -8.35 0.04 0.43
CA ARG A 56 -7.74 0.24 1.75
C ARG A 56 -7.90 1.69 2.19
N TYR A 57 -7.93 1.89 3.50
CA TYR A 57 -7.92 3.21 4.11
C TYR A 57 -6.55 3.50 4.71
N MET A 58 -5.85 4.45 4.10
CA MET A 58 -4.59 4.98 4.60
C MET A 58 -4.90 6.19 5.48
N ILE A 59 -4.64 6.07 6.78
CA ILE A 59 -4.98 7.08 7.79
C ILE A 59 -4.01 8.26 7.71
N SER A 60 -2.71 7.98 7.69
CA SER A 60 -1.68 9.00 7.51
C SER A 60 -0.36 8.43 7.05
N ILE A 61 0.41 9.24 6.32
CA ILE A 61 1.80 8.94 5.97
C ILE A 61 2.66 10.13 6.34
N THR A 62 3.72 9.87 7.12
CA THR A 62 4.62 10.91 7.63
C THR A 62 6.07 10.53 7.42
N THR A 63 6.94 11.53 7.30
CA THR A 63 8.38 11.32 7.33
C THR A 63 8.92 11.64 8.73
N GLY A 64 9.85 10.85 9.26
CA GLY A 64 10.59 11.18 10.47
C GLY A 64 11.76 12.12 10.21
N GLU A 65 12.47 12.46 11.29
CA GLU A 65 13.77 13.13 11.20
C GLU A 65 14.77 12.26 10.43
N PRO A 66 15.57 12.85 9.52
CA PRO A 66 16.65 12.12 8.87
C PRO A 66 17.60 11.52 9.90
N LEU A 67 18.09 10.31 9.64
CA LEU A 67 19.11 9.66 10.47
C LEU A 67 20.28 9.20 9.61
N MET A 68 21.43 9.02 10.24
CA MET A 68 22.65 8.53 9.60
C MET A 68 22.94 7.11 10.09
N LEU A 69 23.01 6.13 9.19
CA LEU A 69 23.44 4.77 9.51
C LEU A 69 24.67 4.43 8.66
N SER A 70 25.78 4.08 9.29
CA SER A 70 27.02 3.71 8.61
C SER A 70 27.47 4.71 7.53
N GLY A 71 27.24 6.02 7.77
CA GLY A 71 27.60 7.08 6.83
C GLY A 71 26.60 7.31 5.68
N VAL A 72 25.47 6.61 5.66
CA VAL A 72 24.39 6.78 4.69
C VAL A 72 23.19 7.47 5.34
N PRO A 73 22.63 8.55 4.73
CA PRO A 73 21.46 9.23 5.25
C PRO A 73 20.17 8.50 4.87
N TYR A 74 19.26 8.37 5.83
CA TYR A 74 17.94 7.76 5.66
C TYR A 74 16.85 8.75 6.04
N VAL A 75 15.71 8.66 5.35
CA VAL A 75 14.48 9.36 5.73
C VAL A 75 13.45 8.31 6.16
N PRO A 76 13.11 8.22 7.46
CA PRO A 76 12.07 7.30 7.92
C PRO A 76 10.74 7.67 7.31
N ILE A 77 10.00 6.68 6.80
CA ILE A 77 8.62 6.86 6.36
C ILE A 77 7.72 6.00 7.27
N ARG A 78 6.71 6.61 7.86
CA ARG A 78 5.74 5.94 8.73
C ARG A 78 4.39 5.90 8.03
N PHE A 79 3.94 4.68 7.72
CA PHE A 79 2.62 4.41 7.19
C PHE A 79 1.68 4.01 8.32
N HIS A 80 0.54 4.69 8.41
CA HIS A 80 -0.55 4.33 9.30
C HIS A 80 -1.78 4.05 8.45
N GLY A 81 -2.20 2.79 8.41
CA GLY A 81 -3.38 2.34 7.66
C GLY A 81 -4.19 1.35 8.48
N GLN A 82 -5.46 1.15 8.11
CA GLN A 82 -6.33 0.17 8.77
C GLN A 82 -5.91 -1.27 8.50
N SER A 83 -5.45 -1.52 7.27
CA SER A 83 -4.95 -2.82 6.81
C SER A 83 -4.07 -2.60 5.59
N PHE A 84 -3.26 -3.60 5.26
CA PHE A 84 -2.39 -3.57 4.08
C PHE A 84 -2.59 -4.85 3.25
N LEU A 85 -2.57 -4.71 1.93
CA LEU A 85 -2.47 -5.83 1.00
C LEU A 85 -1.04 -6.38 0.99
N LEU A 86 -0.88 -7.60 0.44
CA LEU A 86 0.44 -8.17 0.20
C LEU A 86 1.26 -7.21 -0.68
N HIS A 87 2.49 -6.92 -0.26
CA HIS A 87 3.46 -6.03 -0.92
C HIS A 87 3.06 -4.55 -1.07
N GLN A 88 1.93 -4.11 -0.52
CA GLN A 88 1.41 -2.75 -0.71
C GLN A 88 2.41 -1.66 -0.38
N ILE A 89 2.97 -1.68 0.83
CA ILE A 89 3.92 -0.64 1.25
C ILE A 89 5.17 -0.62 0.37
N ARG A 90 5.69 -1.80 -0.01
CA ARG A 90 6.88 -1.91 -0.86
C ARG A 90 6.63 -1.34 -2.26
N LYS A 91 5.44 -1.58 -2.82
CA LYS A 91 5.02 -1.01 -4.11
C LYS A 91 4.74 0.48 -4.03
N MET A 92 4.14 0.96 -2.94
CA MET A 92 3.93 2.39 -2.70
C MET A 92 5.27 3.13 -2.67
N VAL A 93 6.22 2.65 -1.86
CA VAL A 93 7.58 3.20 -1.78
C VAL A 93 8.29 3.11 -3.13
N GLY A 94 8.14 1.99 -3.85
CA GLY A 94 8.78 1.82 -5.15
C GLY A 94 8.31 2.82 -6.19
N LEU A 95 6.99 3.03 -6.31
CA LEU A 95 6.45 4.04 -7.23
C LEU A 95 6.83 5.45 -6.79
N THR A 96 6.76 5.76 -5.49
CA THR A 96 7.19 7.07 -4.98
C THR A 96 8.66 7.33 -5.32
N ALA A 97 9.55 6.35 -5.20
CA ALA A 97 10.95 6.51 -5.55
C ALA A 97 11.13 6.83 -7.05
N ALA A 98 10.46 6.09 -7.93
CA ALA A 98 10.49 6.34 -9.37
C ALA A 98 9.95 7.74 -9.72
N THR A 99 8.81 8.14 -9.16
CA THR A 99 8.23 9.47 -9.40
C THR A 99 9.13 10.59 -8.83
N PHE A 100 9.70 10.38 -7.64
CA PHE A 100 10.55 11.38 -6.99
C PHE A 100 11.86 11.65 -7.74
N ARG A 101 12.42 10.61 -8.37
CA ARG A 101 13.61 10.67 -9.23
C ARG A 101 13.33 11.21 -10.63
N GLY A 102 12.05 11.22 -11.04
CA GLY A 102 11.64 11.62 -12.39
C GLY A 102 11.74 10.49 -13.42
N ASP A 103 11.87 9.23 -12.99
CA ASP A 103 11.88 8.06 -13.88
C ASP A 103 10.48 7.83 -14.53
N VAL A 104 9.42 8.36 -13.91
CA VAL A 104 8.03 8.32 -14.42
C VAL A 104 7.35 9.68 -14.28
N PRO A 105 6.22 9.94 -14.99
CA PRO A 105 5.49 11.20 -14.89
C PRO A 105 5.10 11.59 -13.45
N PRO A 106 5.01 12.89 -13.13
CA PRO A 106 4.68 13.38 -11.79
C PRO A 106 3.33 12.87 -11.25
N ASP A 107 2.38 12.55 -12.12
CA ASP A 107 1.04 12.06 -11.79
C ASP A 107 0.93 10.53 -11.75
N ALA A 108 2.07 9.81 -11.80
CA ALA A 108 2.12 8.36 -11.85
C ALA A 108 1.40 7.68 -10.67
N ILE A 109 1.48 8.26 -9.47
CA ILE A 109 0.82 7.72 -8.28
C ILE A 109 -0.70 7.82 -8.41
N GLU A 110 -1.21 8.99 -8.79
CA GLU A 110 -2.63 9.24 -9.05
C GLU A 110 -3.16 8.29 -10.14
N VAL A 111 -2.40 8.14 -11.24
CA VAL A 111 -2.76 7.25 -12.34
C VAL A 111 -2.82 5.79 -11.88
N ALA A 112 -1.89 5.34 -11.06
CA ALA A 112 -1.85 3.97 -10.54
C ALA A 112 -2.99 3.64 -9.56
N LEU A 113 -3.62 4.66 -8.95
CA LEU A 113 -4.76 4.50 -8.04
C LEU A 113 -6.11 4.57 -8.77
N ARG A 114 -6.15 5.10 -10.01
CA ARG A 114 -7.37 5.24 -10.79
C ARG A 114 -7.94 3.89 -11.25
N PRO A 115 -9.28 3.76 -11.32
CA PRO A 115 -9.91 2.57 -11.90
C PRO A 115 -9.54 2.31 -13.36
N GLY A 116 -9.57 1.04 -13.76
CA GLY A 116 -9.34 0.62 -15.15
C GLY A 116 -7.88 0.72 -15.62
N ARG A 117 -6.94 0.97 -14.71
CA ARG A 117 -5.50 0.98 -14.99
C ARG A 117 -4.85 -0.23 -14.35
N ILE A 118 -4.17 -1.06 -15.14
CA ILE A 118 -3.28 -2.10 -14.60
C ILE A 118 -1.86 -1.73 -15.00
N ALA A 119 -1.01 -1.50 -14.00
CA ALA A 119 0.38 -1.11 -14.19
C ALA A 119 1.31 -1.98 -13.32
N PRO A 120 2.45 -2.44 -13.87
CA PRO A 120 3.42 -3.21 -13.11
C PRO A 120 4.18 -2.29 -12.15
N ILE A 121 3.77 -2.20 -10.89
CA ILE A 121 4.44 -1.30 -9.93
C ILE A 121 5.75 -1.92 -9.42
N PRO A 122 6.88 -1.18 -9.45
CA PRO A 122 8.15 -1.65 -8.92
C PRO A 122 8.04 -1.88 -7.42
N MET A 123 8.68 -2.94 -6.94
CA MET A 123 8.63 -3.32 -5.55
C MET A 123 9.96 -3.02 -4.87
N ALA A 124 9.96 -2.08 -3.92
CA ALA A 124 11.15 -1.76 -3.14
C ALA A 124 11.67 -2.99 -2.35
N PRO A 125 12.96 -3.05 -2.00
CA PRO A 125 13.50 -4.11 -1.14
C PRO A 125 12.77 -4.19 0.21
N SER A 126 12.76 -5.38 0.81
CA SER A 126 12.02 -5.62 2.07
C SER A 126 12.80 -5.23 3.32
N CYS A 127 14.14 -5.17 3.27
CA CYS A 127 14.97 -5.13 4.48
C CYS A 127 14.68 -3.90 5.37
N ALA A 128 14.32 -2.75 4.79
CA ALA A 128 13.98 -1.54 5.54
C ALA A 128 12.51 -1.45 5.99
N LEU A 129 11.65 -2.43 5.67
CA LEU A 129 10.24 -2.41 6.05
C LEU A 129 10.04 -3.09 7.41
N VAL A 130 9.64 -2.29 8.41
CA VAL A 130 9.51 -2.75 9.81
C VAL A 130 8.09 -2.48 10.32
N LEU A 131 7.44 -3.50 10.87
CA LEU A 131 6.19 -3.32 11.61
C LEU A 131 6.48 -2.68 12.98
N ARG A 132 6.12 -1.41 13.14
CA ARG A 132 6.39 -0.65 14.37
C ARG A 132 5.36 -0.84 15.47
N ARG A 133 4.07 -0.87 15.12
CA ARG A 133 2.98 -0.94 16.12
C ARG A 133 1.70 -1.49 15.51
N CYS A 134 1.01 -2.34 16.25
CA CYS A 134 -0.40 -2.67 16.02
C CYS A 134 -1.26 -1.78 16.92
N LEU A 135 -2.21 -1.05 16.33
CA LEU A 135 -3.07 -0.11 17.05
C LEU A 135 -4.45 -0.72 17.27
N TYR A 136 -4.73 -1.09 18.52
CA TYR A 136 -6.00 -1.69 18.94
C TYR A 136 -6.99 -0.64 19.47
N THR A 137 -6.89 0.62 19.04
CA THR A 137 -7.72 1.73 19.53
C THR A 137 -9.23 1.44 19.53
N PRO A 138 -9.82 0.81 18.49
CA PRO A 138 -11.24 0.46 18.51
C PRO A 138 -11.59 -0.59 19.57
N TYR A 139 -10.71 -1.58 19.77
CA TYR A 139 -10.87 -2.61 20.80
C TYR A 139 -10.80 -1.99 22.20
N GLU A 140 -9.81 -1.15 22.45
CA GLU A 140 -9.59 -0.47 23.73
C GLU A 140 -10.76 0.45 24.08
N ARG A 141 -11.25 1.23 23.09
CA ARG A 141 -12.43 2.08 23.26
C ARG A 141 -13.66 1.25 23.65
N LYS A 142 -13.90 0.12 22.98
CA LYS A 142 -15.03 -0.77 23.27
C LYS A 142 -14.90 -1.35 24.68
N ARG A 143 -13.73 -1.88 25.04
CA ARG A 143 -13.46 -2.43 26.38
C ARG A 143 -13.70 -1.40 27.48
N ASN A 144 -13.16 -0.19 27.32
CA ASN A 144 -13.28 0.86 28.34
C ASN A 144 -14.71 1.40 28.49
N ALA A 145 -15.58 1.22 27.50
CA ALA A 145 -16.98 1.62 27.56
C ALA A 145 -17.88 0.58 28.25
N GLU A 146 -17.40 -0.65 28.43
CA GLU A 146 -18.16 -1.73 29.06
C GLU A 146 -18.09 -1.63 30.60
N LYS A 147 -19.25 -1.68 31.28
CA LYS A 147 -19.31 -1.61 32.75
C LYS A 147 -18.64 -2.80 33.44
N PHE A 148 -18.67 -3.95 32.78
CA PHE A 148 -18.00 -5.18 33.20
C PHE A 148 -17.31 -5.76 31.97
N SER A 149 -15.99 -5.84 32.02
CA SER A 149 -15.18 -6.49 30.99
C SER A 149 -14.19 -7.42 31.67
N ASP A 150 -14.22 -8.69 31.28
CA ASP A 150 -13.23 -9.72 31.63
C ASP A 150 -11.98 -9.67 30.73
N ARG A 151 -12.02 -8.85 29.68
CA ARG A 151 -10.93 -8.71 28.70
C ARG A 151 -9.82 -7.80 29.20
N ASN A 152 -8.57 -8.21 28.98
CA ASN A 152 -7.37 -7.44 29.31
C ASN A 152 -7.01 -6.38 28.25
N SER A 153 -6.14 -5.46 28.64
CA SER A 153 -5.48 -4.55 27.70
C SER A 153 -4.47 -5.23 26.81
N VAL A 154 -4.42 -4.79 25.56
CA VAL A 154 -3.42 -5.19 24.58
C VAL A 154 -2.41 -4.05 24.33
N HIS A 155 -2.37 -3.08 25.24
CA HIS A 155 -1.31 -2.09 25.33
C HIS A 155 -0.25 -2.57 26.33
N PHE A 156 1.01 -2.54 25.88
CA PHE A 156 2.17 -2.98 26.65
C PHE A 156 3.17 -1.82 26.81
N PRO A 157 2.82 -0.76 27.58
CA PRO A 157 3.65 0.43 27.72
C PRO A 157 4.98 0.12 28.43
N GLU A 158 4.98 -0.82 29.38
CA GLU A 158 6.18 -1.28 30.09
C GLU A 158 7.25 -1.83 29.14
N SER A 159 6.83 -2.34 27.97
CA SER A 159 7.75 -2.89 26.97
C SER A 159 8.26 -1.84 25.97
N ASP A 160 7.79 -0.59 26.00
CA ASP A 160 8.12 0.39 24.96
C ASP A 160 9.62 0.71 24.92
N ALA A 161 10.27 0.86 26.08
CA ALA A 161 11.72 1.04 26.16
C ALA A 161 12.50 -0.16 25.57
N ALA A 162 12.04 -1.39 25.82
CA ALA A 162 12.66 -2.59 25.27
C ALA A 162 12.47 -2.69 23.74
N LYS A 163 11.31 -2.30 23.22
CA LYS A 163 11.04 -2.24 21.77
C LYS A 163 11.95 -1.23 21.06
N GLU A 164 12.10 -0.03 21.62
CA GLU A 164 13.00 0.99 21.02
C GLU A 164 14.47 0.58 21.09
N ARG A 165 14.87 -0.06 22.19
CA ARG A 165 16.20 -0.66 22.31
C ARG A 165 16.43 -1.71 21.22
N PHE A 166 15.49 -2.64 21.04
CA PHE A 166 15.61 -3.67 20.01
C PHE A 166 15.73 -3.07 18.61
N VAL A 167 14.96 -2.02 18.32
CA VAL A 167 15.05 -1.32 17.03
C VAL A 167 16.43 -0.72 16.83
N THR A 168 16.95 0.00 17.83
CA THR A 168 18.25 0.68 17.74
C THR A 168 19.41 -0.32 17.69
N GLU A 169 19.38 -1.38 18.50
CA GLU A 169 20.50 -2.31 18.68
C GLU A 169 20.49 -3.46 17.66
N ASN A 170 19.34 -3.80 17.05
CA ASN A 170 19.23 -4.97 16.16
C ASN A 170 18.68 -4.61 14.77
N ILE A 171 17.58 -3.84 14.70
CA ILE A 171 16.91 -3.57 13.43
C ILE A 171 17.70 -2.56 12.58
N LEU A 172 18.05 -1.40 13.13
CA LEU A 172 18.79 -0.38 12.37
C LEU A 172 20.16 -0.88 11.87
N PRO A 173 20.96 -1.64 12.66
CA PRO A 173 22.19 -2.24 12.17
C PRO A 173 21.95 -3.24 11.02
N HIS A 174 20.89 -4.04 11.09
CA HIS A 174 20.54 -4.96 10.01
C HIS A 174 20.15 -4.21 8.72
N ILE A 175 19.36 -3.14 8.83
CA ILE A 175 19.04 -2.28 7.68
C ILE A 175 20.32 -1.72 7.04
N ALA A 176 21.26 -1.22 7.87
CA ALA A 176 22.52 -0.70 7.38
C ALA A 176 23.38 -1.77 6.68
N GLN A 177 23.33 -3.02 7.13
CA GLN A 177 24.01 -4.15 6.47
C GLN A 177 23.39 -4.46 5.11
N CYS A 178 22.06 -4.47 5.00
CA CYS A 178 21.38 -4.66 3.72
C CYS A 178 21.71 -3.56 2.71
N GLU A 179 21.79 -2.31 3.18
CA GLU A 179 22.21 -1.19 2.33
C GLU A 179 23.65 -1.35 1.86
N ALA A 180 24.57 -1.71 2.77
CA ALA A 180 25.96 -1.99 2.42
C ALA A 180 26.10 -3.18 1.45
N ALA A 181 25.14 -4.11 1.44
CA ALA A 181 25.06 -5.19 0.47
C ALA A 181 24.51 -4.76 -0.90
N GLY A 182 24.09 -3.50 -1.05
CA GLY A 182 23.63 -2.89 -2.30
C GLY A 182 22.19 -3.24 -2.69
N GLU A 183 21.32 -3.65 -1.75
CA GLU A 183 19.93 -3.99 -2.08
C GLU A 183 19.15 -2.81 -2.69
N PHE A 184 19.26 -1.63 -2.06
CA PHE A 184 18.56 -0.45 -2.54
C PHE A 184 19.21 0.16 -3.78
N GLU A 185 20.54 0.10 -3.88
CA GLU A 185 21.28 0.53 -5.08
C GLU A 185 20.83 -0.25 -6.32
N ARG A 186 20.82 -1.59 -6.27
CA ARG A 186 20.32 -2.42 -7.39
C ARG A 186 18.87 -2.13 -7.72
N PHE A 187 18.04 -1.86 -6.71
CA PHE A 187 16.66 -1.44 -6.93
C PHE A 187 16.59 -0.09 -7.66
N ALA A 188 17.38 0.90 -7.24
CA ALA A 188 17.42 2.22 -7.85
C ALA A 188 17.95 2.18 -9.30
N GLU A 189 18.92 1.32 -9.60
CA GLU A 189 19.38 1.06 -10.97
C GLU A 189 18.28 0.44 -11.84
N ALA A 190 17.53 -0.53 -11.30
CA ALA A 190 16.42 -1.15 -12.02
C ALA A 190 15.30 -0.16 -12.35
N LEU A 191 15.10 0.88 -11.54
CA LEU A 191 14.12 1.95 -11.81
C LEU A 191 14.45 2.77 -13.06
N SER A 192 15.72 2.92 -13.45
CA SER A 192 16.08 3.70 -14.64
C SER A 192 15.60 3.06 -15.94
N ASN A 193 15.25 1.78 -15.92
CA ASN A 193 14.65 1.06 -17.06
C ASN A 193 13.14 0.85 -16.90
N TYR A 194 12.54 1.38 -15.83
CA TYR A 194 11.13 1.19 -15.53
C TYR A 194 10.27 2.26 -16.21
N THR A 195 9.23 1.81 -16.91
CA THR A 195 8.18 2.67 -17.45
C THR A 195 6.83 2.28 -16.84
N LEU A 196 6.00 3.27 -16.54
CA LEU A 196 4.60 3.04 -16.14
C LEU A 196 3.77 2.71 -17.40
N GLU A 197 4.02 1.56 -18.01
CA GLU A 197 3.31 1.13 -19.21
C GLU A 197 1.93 0.54 -18.88
N ARG A 198 0.94 0.94 -19.70
CA ARG A 198 -0.42 0.39 -19.67
C ARG A 198 -0.36 -1.06 -20.16
N LYS A 199 -0.71 -2.02 -19.29
CA LYS A 199 -1.22 -3.29 -19.81
C LYS A 199 -2.67 -3.06 -20.25
N GLU A 200 -2.94 -3.16 -21.55
CA GLU A 200 -4.30 -3.36 -22.05
C GLU A 200 -4.95 -4.48 -21.20
N PRO A 201 -6.19 -4.33 -20.73
CA PRO A 201 -6.86 -5.45 -20.09
C PRO A 201 -6.84 -6.59 -21.11
N SER A 202 -6.14 -7.68 -20.80
CA SER A 202 -6.10 -8.80 -21.73
C SER A 202 -7.55 -9.22 -21.95
N VAL A 203 -8.00 -9.13 -23.20
CA VAL A 203 -9.30 -9.63 -23.64
C VAL A 203 -9.25 -11.16 -23.57
N TYR A 204 -9.26 -11.70 -22.35
CA TYR A 204 -9.68 -13.08 -22.10
C TYR A 204 -11.14 -13.02 -21.66
N PHE A 205 -11.96 -12.47 -22.55
CA PHE A 205 -13.39 -12.69 -22.56
C PHE A 205 -13.65 -13.56 -23.80
N GLY A 206 -13.80 -14.87 -23.57
CA GLY A 206 -14.23 -15.83 -24.59
C GLY A 206 -13.27 -16.98 -24.85
N MET A 207 -13.57 -18.15 -24.27
CA MET A 207 -13.82 -19.42 -24.98
C MET A 207 -13.79 -20.56 -23.97
N GLN A 208 -14.90 -20.78 -23.28
CA GLN A 208 -15.24 -22.13 -22.85
C GLN A 208 -16.30 -22.62 -23.84
N GLN A 209 -15.84 -23.29 -24.90
CA GLN A 209 -16.70 -24.10 -25.75
C GLN A 209 -17.29 -25.20 -24.88
N GLY A 210 -18.56 -25.08 -24.54
CA GLY A 210 -19.38 -26.22 -24.17
C GLY A 210 -19.75 -26.98 -25.43
N VAL A 211 -19.20 -28.17 -25.59
CA VAL A 211 -19.63 -29.14 -26.60
C VAL A 211 -21.04 -29.59 -26.19
N GLY A 212 -22.04 -29.21 -26.98
CA GLY A 212 -23.43 -29.63 -26.81
C GLY A 212 -24.09 -29.78 -28.18
N ALA A 213 -24.28 -31.03 -28.58
CA ALA A 213 -24.84 -31.41 -29.87
C ALA A 213 -26.36 -31.20 -29.93
N GLY A 214 -26.85 -30.76 -31.09
CA GLY A 214 -28.18 -31.13 -31.63
C GLY A 214 -29.33 -30.16 -31.40
N GLY A 215 -29.83 -29.54 -32.47
CA GLY A 215 -31.14 -28.88 -32.48
C GLY A 215 -31.32 -27.94 -33.67
N THR A 216 -32.16 -28.33 -34.63
CA THR A 216 -32.44 -27.71 -35.93
C THR A 216 -33.16 -26.36 -35.87
N ALA A 217 -32.96 -25.56 -36.92
CA ALA A 217 -33.51 -24.22 -37.16
C ALA A 217 -35.04 -24.15 -37.39
N GLY A 218 -35.64 -23.02 -37.02
CA GLY A 218 -36.99 -22.55 -37.40
C GLY A 218 -37.38 -21.26 -36.63
N PRO A 219 -38.18 -20.33 -37.21
CA PRO A 219 -37.78 -18.92 -37.33
C PRO A 219 -38.41 -17.93 -36.34
N ALA A 220 -37.89 -16.70 -36.40
CA ALA A 220 -38.25 -15.50 -35.66
C ALA A 220 -39.72 -15.09 -35.77
N VAL A 221 -40.27 -14.56 -34.66
CA VAL A 221 -41.48 -13.74 -34.62
C VAL A 221 -41.25 -12.59 -33.63
N ASP A 222 -41.24 -11.36 -34.17
CA ASP A 222 -41.39 -10.10 -33.44
C ASP A 222 -42.80 -10.01 -32.85
N ILE A 223 -42.95 -9.61 -31.57
CA ILE A 223 -44.17 -8.91 -31.09
C ILE A 223 -43.80 -7.90 -29.98
N ASP A 224 -44.28 -6.68 -30.19
CA ASP A 224 -44.29 -5.48 -29.33
C ASP A 224 -44.84 -5.68 -27.90
N GLY A 225 -44.50 -4.73 -27.01
CA GLY A 225 -44.70 -4.69 -25.53
C GLY A 225 -46.15 -4.54 -25.01
N PRO A 226 -46.45 -3.83 -23.88
CA PRO A 226 -45.63 -2.94 -23.05
C PRO A 226 -45.61 -3.28 -21.54
N ALA A 227 -44.92 -2.41 -20.79
CA ALA A 227 -44.74 -2.40 -19.34
C ALA A 227 -46.02 -2.35 -18.51
N SER A 228 -45.96 -2.92 -17.30
CA SER A 228 -46.84 -2.56 -16.18
C SER A 228 -46.07 -2.58 -14.85
N GLU A 229 -46.19 -1.45 -14.14
CA GLU A 229 -45.73 -1.17 -12.79
C GLU A 229 -46.20 -2.19 -11.76
N VAL A 230 -45.37 -2.44 -10.73
CA VAL A 230 -45.89 -2.86 -9.42
C VAL A 230 -45.21 -2.03 -8.33
N VAL A 231 -46.03 -1.11 -7.80
CA VAL A 231 -45.85 -0.36 -6.55
C VAL A 231 -46.27 -1.24 -5.38
N GLY A 232 -45.55 -1.15 -4.26
CA GLY A 232 -45.96 -1.70 -2.96
C GLY A 232 -44.90 -1.37 -1.90
N ALA A 233 -44.86 -0.16 -1.36
CA ALA A 233 -45.70 0.38 -0.28
C ALA A 233 -45.49 -0.34 1.07
N ASN A 234 -44.79 0.39 1.94
CA ASN A 234 -44.47 0.16 3.34
C ASN A 234 -45.66 0.61 4.24
N PRO A 235 -46.03 -0.09 5.32
CA PRO A 235 -46.87 0.49 6.36
C PRO A 235 -46.07 0.80 7.63
N LYS A 236 -46.03 2.11 7.97
CA LYS A 236 -45.81 2.63 9.32
C LYS A 236 -47.16 2.83 10.02
N LYS A 237 -47.07 2.90 11.37
CA LYS A 237 -48.06 3.31 12.40
C LYS A 237 -48.74 2.11 13.08
N SER A 238 -48.97 2.10 14.39
CA SER A 238 -49.19 3.21 15.33
C SER A 238 -48.86 2.82 16.78
N GLU A 239 -48.42 3.83 17.55
CA GLU A 239 -48.54 3.91 19.01
C GLU A 239 -50.01 3.82 19.46
N THR A 240 -50.23 3.18 20.60
CA THR A 240 -51.34 3.51 21.52
C THR A 240 -50.86 3.28 22.95
N ASP A 241 -50.89 4.36 23.73
CA ASP A 241 -50.95 4.37 25.18
C ASP A 241 -52.15 3.57 25.70
N GLY A 242 -52.00 2.96 26.87
CA GLY A 242 -53.11 2.31 27.57
C GLY A 242 -52.66 1.60 28.85
N GLN A 243 -52.88 2.30 29.97
CA GLN A 243 -52.73 1.87 31.36
C GLN A 243 -53.22 0.44 31.66
N ASN A 244 -52.39 -0.37 32.32
CA ASN A 244 -52.64 -0.94 33.66
C ASN A 244 -51.38 -1.64 34.20
#